data_AF-G8JKG6-F1
#
_entry.id   AF-G8JKG6-F1
#
_cell.length_a   1.000
_cell.length_b   1.000
_cell.length_c   1.000
_cell.angle_alpha   90.00
_cell.angle_beta   90.00
_cell.angle_gamma   90.00
#
_symmetry.space_group_name_H-M   'P 1'
#
loop_
_entity.id
_entity.type
_entity.pdbx_description
1 polymer ?
#
loop_
_entity_poly.entity_id
_entity_poly.type
_entity_poly.pdbx_seq_one_letter_code
_entity_poly.pdbx_strand_id
1 'polypeptide(L)'
;AGGSQTLHCEAQAEAAKRLTFTCKVGDQVVDKTIFITVDTDYNDYSLYYLCIAPTGGTPHDTYLIARRKPDDNIPATLKELTSGKDFKKM
;
A
#
# COMPACT_ATOMS: atom_id res chain seq x y z
N ALA A 1 -18.01 -20.44 -13.89
CA ALA A 1 -18.73 -19.26 -13.37
C ALA A 1 -17.67 -18.27 -12.86
N GLY A 2 -17.41 -17.20 -13.60
CA GLY A 2 -16.40 -16.20 -13.27
C GLY A 2 -17.06 -14.92 -12.76
N GLY A 3 -17.30 -14.84 -11.45
CA GLY A 3 -17.62 -13.58 -10.80
C GLY A 3 -16.32 -12.90 -10.40
N SER A 4 -16.03 -11.73 -10.97
CA SER A 4 -14.94 -10.89 -10.47
C SER A 4 -15.32 -10.45 -9.06
N GLN A 5 -14.78 -11.11 -8.05
CA GLN A 5 -14.99 -10.72 -6.68
C GLN A 5 -14.11 -9.49 -6.40
N THR A 6 -14.73 -8.33 -6.17
CA THR A 6 -14.04 -7.06 -5.94
C THR A 6 -13.47 -7.02 -4.52
N LEU A 7 -12.18 -6.68 -4.40
CA LEU A 7 -11.55 -6.42 -3.10
C LEU A 7 -12.07 -5.09 -2.55
N HIS A 8 -12.56 -5.10 -1.32
CA HIS A 8 -12.97 -3.90 -0.60
C HIS A 8 -12.16 -3.74 0.68
N CYS A 9 -11.50 -2.59 0.87
CA CYS A 9 -10.72 -2.29 2.06
C CYS A 9 -11.25 -1.03 2.74
N GLU A 10 -11.48 -1.10 4.06
CA GLU A 10 -11.98 0.00 4.88
C GLU A 10 -11.05 0.24 6.07
N ALA A 11 -10.87 1.51 6.45
CA ALA A 11 -10.09 1.92 7.62
C ALA A 11 -10.84 3.02 8.37
N GLN A 12 -10.66 3.07 9.69
CA GLN A 12 -11.06 4.24 10.47
C GLN A 12 -9.91 5.25 10.50
N ALA A 13 -10.25 6.54 10.60
CA ALA A 13 -9.23 7.57 10.75
C ALA A 13 -8.49 7.37 12.09
N GLU A 14 -7.18 7.15 12.01
CA GLU A 14 -6.29 7.05 13.18
C GLU A 14 -5.47 8.35 13.33
N ALA A 15 -4.49 8.34 14.24
CA ALA A 15 -3.50 9.42 14.37
C ALA A 15 -2.78 9.71 13.03
N ALA A 16 -2.21 10.91 12.91
CA ALA A 16 -1.68 11.42 11.65
C ALA A 16 -0.73 10.42 10.92
N LYS A 17 -1.04 10.16 9.64
CA LYS A 17 -0.26 9.38 8.64
C LYS A 17 -0.29 7.85 8.73
N ARG A 18 -1.08 7.25 9.62
CA ARG A 18 -1.27 5.78 9.71
C ARG A 18 -2.74 5.42 9.50
N LEU A 19 -2.99 4.33 8.78
CA LEU A 19 -4.32 3.73 8.63
C LEU A 19 -4.20 2.21 8.72
N THR A 20 -5.09 1.56 9.48
CA THR A 20 -5.22 0.10 9.47
C THR A 20 -6.45 -0.29 8.65
N PHE A 21 -6.21 -0.86 7.47
CA PHE A 21 -7.25 -1.36 6.59
C PHE A 21 -7.64 -2.80 6.95
N THR A 22 -8.95 -3.07 6.94
CA THR A 22 -9.49 -4.42 6.88
C THR A 22 -10.00 -4.66 5.47
N CYS A 23 -9.45 -5.66 4.79
CA CYS A 23 -9.79 -5.99 3.41
C CYS A 23 -10.66 -7.25 3.34
N LYS A 24 -11.71 -7.18 2.54
CA LYS A 24 -12.73 -8.23 2.39
C LYS A 24 -12.98 -8.55 0.92
N VAL A 25 -13.36 -9.81 0.69
CA VAL A 25 -13.93 -10.30 -0.56
C VAL A 25 -15.31 -10.88 -0.22
N GLY A 26 -16.38 -10.22 -0.67
CA GLY A 26 -17.71 -10.42 -0.10
C GLY A 26 -17.68 -10.09 1.40
N ASP A 27 -18.22 -10.99 2.23
CA ASP A 27 -18.20 -10.84 3.70
C ASP A 27 -16.96 -11.46 4.36
N GLN A 28 -16.09 -12.12 3.59
CA GLN A 28 -14.91 -12.78 4.12
C GLN A 28 -13.74 -11.80 4.22
N VAL A 29 -13.20 -11.63 5.42
CA VAL A 29 -11.92 -10.93 5.63
C VAL A 29 -10.80 -11.76 5.01
N VAL A 30 -10.03 -11.14 4.11
CA VAL A 30 -8.92 -11.78 3.40
C VAL A 30 -7.57 -11.23 3.83
N ASP A 31 -7.52 -9.99 4.33
CA ASP A 31 -6.28 -9.33 4.75
C ASP A 31 -6.53 -8.20 5.75
N LYS A 32 -5.51 -7.87 6.54
CA LYS A 32 -5.39 -6.60 7.25
C LYS A 32 -4.07 -5.93 6.86
N THR A 33 -4.13 -4.70 6.39
CA THR A 33 -2.94 -3.93 6.00
C THR A 33 -2.78 -2.67 6.84
N ILE A 34 -1.62 -2.46 7.45
CA ILE A 34 -1.21 -1.18 8.01
C ILE A 34 -0.56 -0.35 6.90
N PHE A 35 -1.09 0.84 6.66
CA PHE A 35 -0.67 1.79 5.65
C PHE A 35 -0.05 3.01 6.33
N ILE A 36 1.23 3.28 6.11
CA ILE A 36 1.93 4.44 6.65
C ILE A 36 2.40 5.33 5.50
N THR A 37 1.97 6.58 5.50
CA THR A 37 2.48 7.57 4.54
C THR A 37 3.83 8.08 5.00
N VAL A 38 4.90 7.64 4.32
CA VAL A 38 6.28 8.03 4.63
C VAL A 38 6.54 9.44 4.10
N ASP A 39 6.26 9.64 2.80
CA ASP A 39 6.38 10.93 2.14
C ASP A 39 5.41 11.04 0.97
N THR A 40 4.92 12.25 0.66
CA THR A 40 4.06 12.51 -0.49
C THR A 40 4.03 14.00 -0.78
N ASP A 41 4.03 14.34 -2.07
CA ASP A 41 3.82 15.72 -2.53
C ASP A 41 2.33 16.05 -2.79
N TYR A 42 1.45 15.05 -2.59
CA TYR A 42 0.03 15.08 -2.92
C TYR A 42 -0.29 15.43 -4.38
N ASN A 43 0.69 15.58 -5.28
CA ASN A 43 0.49 16.04 -6.65
C ASN A 43 0.88 14.99 -7.68
N ASP A 44 1.88 14.17 -7.40
CA ASP A 44 2.39 13.16 -8.31
C ASP A 44 2.68 11.84 -7.59
N TYR A 45 3.33 11.87 -6.43
CA TYR A 45 3.80 10.65 -5.78
C TYR A 45 3.38 10.51 -4.32
N SER A 46 3.35 9.25 -3.88
CA SER A 46 3.35 8.88 -2.47
C SER A 46 4.25 7.68 -2.24
N LEU A 47 5.12 7.77 -1.24
CA LEU A 47 5.86 6.64 -0.69
C LEU A 47 5.12 6.12 0.55
N TYR A 48 4.73 4.85 0.49
CA TYR A 48 4.07 4.15 1.58
C TYR A 48 4.96 3.05 2.13
N TYR A 49 4.89 2.85 3.44
CA TYR A 49 5.27 1.59 4.08
C TYR A 49 4.00 0.80 4.35
N LEU A 50 3.99 -0.45 3.90
CA LEU A 50 2.88 -1.39 4.03
C LEU A 50 3.32 -2.54 4.91
N CYS A 51 2.51 -2.88 5.92
CA CYS A 51 2.61 -4.16 6.62
C CYS A 51 1.32 -4.93 6.40
N ILE A 52 1.42 -6.04 5.68
CA ILE A 52 0.30 -6.81 5.14
C ILE A 52 0.20 -8.12 5.93
N ALA A 53 -0.98 -8.41 6.47
CA ALA A 53 -1.26 -9.58 7.29
C ALA A 53 -2.39 -10.41 6.65
N PRO A 54 -2.06 -11.24 5.64
CA PRO A 54 -3.07 -12.02 4.91
C PRO A 54 -3.68 -13.10 5.83
N THR A 55 -4.97 -13.33 5.69
CA THR A 55 -5.68 -14.35 6.47
C THR A 55 -5.18 -15.74 6.08
N GLY A 56 -4.61 -16.48 7.03
CA GLY A 56 -4.03 -17.81 6.79
C GLY A 56 -2.63 -17.80 6.15
N GLY A 57 -2.01 -16.63 5.98
CA GLY A 57 -0.65 -16.48 5.46
C GLY A 57 0.32 -15.88 6.47
N THR A 58 1.58 -15.71 6.05
CA THR A 58 2.62 -15.06 6.85
C THR A 58 2.59 -13.55 6.62
N PRO A 59 2.58 -12.73 7.69
CA PRO A 59 2.73 -11.30 7.56
C PRO A 59 4.04 -10.93 6.87
N HIS A 60 4.00 -9.89 6.05
CA HIS A 60 5.16 -9.37 5.35
C HIS A 60 4.99 -7.86 5.15
N ASP A 61 6.10 -7.18 4.93
CA ASP A 61 6.10 -5.75 4.68
C ASP A 61 6.72 -5.40 3.34
N THR A 62 6.38 -4.21 2.86
CA THR A 62 6.95 -3.67 1.63
C THR A 62 6.87 -2.14 1.61
N TYR A 63 7.66 -1.53 0.75
CA TYR A 63 7.51 -0.13 0.38
C TYR A 63 6.81 -0.05 -0.98
N LEU A 64 5.83 0.86 -1.09
CA LEU A 64 5.10 1.11 -2.33
C LEU A 64 5.29 2.56 -2.74
N ILE A 65 5.69 2.79 -3.99
CA ILE A 65 5.63 4.12 -4.60
C ILE A 65 4.37 4.15 -5.47
N ALA A 66 3.39 4.95 -5.08
CA ALA A 66 2.21 5.20 -5.89
C ALA A 66 2.43 6.47 -6.72
N ARG A 67 2.09 6.43 -8.02
CA ARG A 67 2.14 7.57 -8.93
C ARG A 67 0.74 7.93 -9.41
N ARG A 68 0.44 9.22 -9.54
CA ARG A 68 -0.85 9.69 -10.09
C ARG A 68 -1.00 9.40 -11.58
N LYS A 69 0.12 9.33 -12.30
CA LYS A 69 0.20 8.96 -13.71
C LYS A 69 1.05 7.69 -13.85
N PRO A 70 0.79 6.84 -14.85
CA PRO A 70 1.66 5.69 -15.11
C PRO A 70 3.10 6.16 -15.40
N ASP A 71 3.99 5.91 -14.46
CA ASP A 71 5.42 6.20 -14.54
C ASP A 71 6.16 5.24 -13.61
N ASP A 72 7.16 4.55 -14.15
CA ASP A 72 7.93 3.53 -13.45
C ASP A 72 9.21 4.07 -12.80
N ASN A 73 9.51 5.36 -13.00
CA ASN A 73 10.69 5.97 -12.42
C ASN A 73 10.48 6.28 -10.93
N ILE A 74 11.53 6.13 -10.14
CA ILE A 74 11.56 6.63 -8.76
C ILE A 74 11.71 8.17 -8.83
N PRO A 75 10.77 8.95 -8.26
CA PRO A 75 10.89 10.41 -8.17
C PRO A 75 12.23 10.84 -7.58
N ALA A 76 12.83 11.91 -8.13
CA ALA A 76 14.13 12.40 -7.68
C ALA A 76 14.14 12.75 -6.18
N THR A 77 13.03 13.27 -5.67
CA THR A 77 12.80 13.60 -4.26
C THR A 77 12.86 12.39 -3.33
N LEU A 78 12.58 11.18 -3.85
CA LEU A 78 12.57 9.95 -3.07
C LEU A 78 13.91 9.22 -3.05
N LYS A 79 14.90 9.61 -3.87
CA LYS A 79 16.15 8.86 -4.06
C LYS A 79 16.87 8.50 -2.75
N GLU A 80 16.96 9.44 -1.82
CA GLU A 80 17.60 9.20 -0.51
C GLU A 80 16.79 8.22 0.33
N LEU A 81 15.46 8.39 0.38
CA LEU A 81 14.55 7.51 1.14
C LEU A 81 14.46 6.09 0.55
N THR A 82 14.72 5.95 -0.75
CA THR A 82 14.69 4.68 -1.48
C THR A 82 16.06 4.04 -1.66
N SER A 83 17.13 4.69 -1.20
CA SER A 83 18.49 4.21 -1.39
C SER A 83 18.69 2.82 -0.77
N GLY A 84 19.29 1.90 -1.53
CA GLY A 84 19.53 0.53 -1.11
C GLY A 84 18.28 -0.37 -1.01
N LYS A 85 17.09 0.12 -1.40
CA LYS A 85 15.88 -0.69 -1.51
C LYS A 85 15.71 -1.21 -2.93
N ASP A 86 15.21 -2.43 -3.05
CA ASP A 86 14.88 -3.04 -4.34
C ASP A 86 13.37 -2.94 -4.59
N PHE A 87 12.97 -2.13 -5.57
CA PHE A 87 11.57 -1.93 -5.94
C PHE A 87 11.23 -2.73 -7.19
N LYS A 88 10.20 -3.57 -7.08
CA LYS A 88 9.66 -4.33 -8.20
C LYS A 88 8.44 -3.61 -8.78
N LYS A 89 8.35 -3.60 -10.11
CA LYS A 89 7.14 -3.14 -10.80
C LYS A 89 6.02 -4.16 -10.54
N MET A 90 4.83 -3.65 -10.24
CA MET A 90 3.61 -4.43 -10.01
C MET A 90 2.63 -4.24 -11.16
#